data_AF-A0A9E2GMQ5-F1
#
_entry.id   AF-A0A9E2GMQ5-F1
#
_cell.length_a   1.000
_cell.length_b   1.000
_cell.length_c   1.000
_cell.angle_alpha   90.00
_cell.angle_beta   90.00
_cell.angle_gamma   90.00
#
_symmetry.space_group_name_H-M   'P 1'
#
loop_
_entity.id
_entity.type
_entity.pdbx_description
1 polymer ?
#
loop_
_entity_poly.entity_id
_entity_poly.type
_entity_poly.pdbx_seq_one_letter_code
_entity_poly.pdbx_strand_id
1 'polypeptide(L)'
;MEALEAASGGVLYCEELARLTRLQQKNLLFALDRLDKFELRLIAATDQDAANLATHGWEEAALRRLSEVWLALPGLAELKDEIPDIASHLLIELVEAGQAPLRRFSTGALNTLRQQAWPGGYAEMKSAIRSLALAALDEEIDSDEIRSVLFPEAAPSAAIMLPGMPAEAMELPLREARELFERTYFEHHLRADGGNMTRLAERTGLERTHLYRKLKDLGLRGGKGEE
;
A
#
# COMPACT_ATOMS: atom_id res chain seq x y z
N MET A 1 16.72 11.84 -40.79
CA MET A 1 17.32 13.19 -40.73
C MET A 1 16.24 14.26 -40.67
N GLU A 2 15.20 14.20 -41.51
CA GLU A 2 14.04 15.12 -41.42
C GLU A 2 13.46 15.24 -40.00
N ALA A 3 13.33 14.13 -39.26
CA ALA A 3 12.84 14.17 -37.87
C ALA A 3 13.78 14.91 -36.88
N LEU A 4 15.10 14.87 -37.10
CA LEU A 4 16.08 15.61 -36.28
C LEU A 4 16.09 17.09 -36.64
N GLU A 5 15.94 17.38 -37.93
CA GLU A 5 15.87 18.74 -38.45
C GLU A 5 14.57 19.44 -38.02
N ALA A 6 13.44 18.72 -38.00
CA ALA A 6 12.17 19.22 -37.48
C ALA A 6 12.21 19.51 -35.96
N ALA A 7 13.08 18.83 -35.22
CA ALA A 7 13.25 19.01 -33.78
C ALA A 7 14.33 20.05 -33.42
N SER A 8 15.01 20.64 -34.41
CA SER A 8 16.19 21.50 -34.23
C SER A 8 15.98 22.58 -33.16
N GLY A 9 16.97 22.78 -32.29
CA GLY A 9 16.89 23.67 -31.14
C GLY A 9 16.07 23.14 -29.95
N GLY A 10 15.60 21.89 -30.02
CA GLY A 10 14.76 21.25 -29.01
C GLY A 10 15.46 20.18 -28.17
N VAL A 11 14.63 19.35 -27.53
CA VAL A 11 15.06 18.22 -26.69
C VAL A 11 14.57 16.92 -27.30
N LEU A 12 15.48 15.96 -27.48
CA LEU A 12 15.14 14.57 -27.73
C LEU A 12 15.03 13.84 -26.41
N TYR A 13 13.85 13.30 -26.11
CA TYR A 13 13.62 12.52 -24.91
C TYR A 13 13.47 11.03 -25.23
N CYS A 14 14.27 10.20 -24.57
CA CYS A 14 14.17 8.75 -24.60
C CYS A 14 13.74 8.26 -23.21
N GLU A 15 12.50 7.80 -23.10
CA GLU A 15 11.90 7.39 -21.83
C GLU A 15 12.58 6.19 -21.18
N GLU A 16 12.95 5.17 -21.96
CA GLU A 16 13.56 3.95 -21.44
C GLU A 16 14.51 3.32 -22.46
N LEU A 17 15.82 3.36 -22.16
CA LEU A 17 16.87 2.79 -23.01
C LEU A 17 16.78 1.27 -23.13
N ALA A 18 16.33 0.55 -22.09
CA ALA A 18 16.21 -0.90 -22.10
C ALA A 18 15.13 -1.41 -23.06
N ARG A 19 14.13 -0.58 -23.39
CA ARG A 19 13.04 -0.93 -24.32
C ARG A 19 13.42 -0.78 -25.79
N LEU A 20 14.55 -0.14 -26.11
CA LEU A 20 14.94 0.09 -27.50
C LEU A 20 15.42 -1.19 -28.17
N THR A 21 14.89 -1.48 -29.36
CA THR A 21 15.41 -2.54 -30.25
C THR A 21 16.80 -2.19 -30.76
N ARG A 22 17.59 -3.18 -31.21
CA ARG A 22 18.95 -2.94 -31.77
C ARG A 22 18.99 -1.90 -32.88
N LEU A 23 17.95 -1.84 -33.72
CA LEU A 23 17.86 -0.83 -34.78
C LEU A 23 17.66 0.58 -34.18
N GLN A 24 16.78 0.71 -33.19
CA GLN A 24 16.55 1.97 -32.49
C GLN A 24 17.77 2.43 -31.70
N GLN A 25 18.50 1.51 -31.06
CA GLN A 25 19.78 1.80 -30.39
C GLN A 25 20.78 2.40 -31.39
N LYS A 26 20.96 1.78 -32.56
CA LYS A 26 21.81 2.31 -33.64
C LYS A 26 21.35 3.68 -34.14
N ASN A 27 20.04 3.87 -34.31
CA ASN A 27 19.48 5.15 -34.73
C ASN A 27 19.71 6.25 -33.68
N LEU A 28 19.62 5.93 -32.39
CA LEU A 28 19.88 6.87 -31.32
C LEU A 28 21.36 7.28 -31.29
N LEU A 29 22.27 6.32 -31.45
CA LEU A 29 23.71 6.61 -31.54
C LEU A 29 24.05 7.43 -32.78
N PHE A 30 23.39 7.16 -33.90
CA PHE A 30 23.52 7.98 -35.09
C PHE A 30 23.02 9.42 -34.88
N ALA A 31 21.96 9.60 -34.09
CA ALA A 31 21.47 10.93 -33.71
C ALA A 31 22.42 11.63 -32.73
N LEU A 32 23.01 10.88 -31.78
CA LEU A 32 23.98 11.37 -30.80
C LEU A 32 25.16 12.09 -31.47
N ASP A 33 25.69 11.55 -32.57
CA ASP A 33 26.78 12.15 -33.35
C ASP A 33 26.41 13.49 -34.04
N ARG A 34 25.12 13.85 -34.07
CA ARG A 34 24.59 14.98 -34.83
C ARG A 34 23.81 15.97 -33.96
N LEU A 35 23.76 15.76 -32.64
CA LEU A 35 23.03 16.64 -31.74
C LEU A 35 23.52 18.08 -31.84
N ASP A 36 24.84 18.28 -31.81
CA ASP A 36 25.47 19.60 -31.93
C ASP A 36 25.12 20.30 -33.24
N LYS A 37 25.02 19.54 -34.34
CA LYS A 37 24.68 20.09 -35.66
C LYS A 37 23.27 20.68 -35.70
N PHE A 38 22.35 20.15 -34.90
CA PHE A 38 20.94 20.57 -34.86
C PHE A 38 20.58 21.28 -33.55
N GLU A 39 21.58 21.64 -32.73
CA GLU A 39 21.39 22.26 -31.41
C GLU A 39 20.41 21.48 -30.52
N LEU A 40 20.48 20.15 -30.57
CA LEU A 40 19.59 19.26 -29.83
C LEU A 40 20.20 18.84 -28.50
N ARG A 41 19.36 18.74 -27.46
CA ARG A 41 19.74 18.09 -26.20
C ARG A 41 19.10 16.71 -26.11
N LEU A 42 19.90 15.67 -25.90
CA LEU A 42 19.38 14.33 -25.60
C LEU A 42 19.21 14.17 -24.09
N ILE A 43 18.02 13.74 -23.68
CA ILE A 43 17.72 13.26 -22.33
C ILE A 43 17.27 11.82 -22.48
N ALA A 44 17.98 10.90 -21.83
CA ALA A 44 17.63 9.49 -21.80
C ALA A 44 17.46 9.04 -20.35
N ALA A 45 16.47 8.17 -20.11
CA ALA A 45 16.22 7.55 -18.82
C ALA A 45 16.27 6.01 -18.95
N THR A 46 16.52 5.36 -17.83
CA THR A 46 16.59 3.91 -17.68
C THR A 46 16.37 3.53 -16.23
N ASP A 47 15.59 2.48 -15.99
CA ASP A 47 15.47 1.82 -14.68
C ASP A 47 16.54 0.73 -14.45
N GLN A 48 17.31 0.40 -15.50
CA GLN A 48 18.37 -0.59 -15.48
C GLN A 48 19.75 0.05 -15.25
N ASP A 49 20.63 -0.68 -14.56
CA ASP A 49 22.05 -0.34 -14.49
C ASP A 49 22.78 -0.63 -15.82
N ALA A 50 24.00 -0.13 -15.95
CA ALA A 50 24.80 -0.30 -17.16
C ALA A 50 25.09 -1.77 -17.50
N ALA A 51 25.18 -2.66 -16.50
CA ALA A 51 25.43 -4.08 -16.70
C ALA A 51 24.21 -4.77 -17.31
N ASN A 52 23.02 -4.46 -16.81
CA ASN A 52 21.75 -4.97 -17.34
C ASN A 52 21.45 -4.41 -18.72
N LEU A 53 21.79 -3.14 -19.01
CA LEU A 53 21.65 -2.59 -20.37
C LEU A 53 22.49 -3.36 -21.40
N ALA A 54 23.67 -3.87 -21.03
CA ALA A 54 24.47 -4.70 -21.91
C ALA A 54 23.76 -6.00 -22.32
N THR A 55 22.97 -6.59 -21.41
CA THR A 55 22.14 -7.78 -21.74
C THR A 55 21.00 -7.45 -22.72
N HIS A 56 20.55 -6.18 -22.73
CA HIS A 56 19.58 -5.64 -23.70
C HIS A 56 20.21 -5.25 -25.05
N GLY A 57 21.50 -5.58 -25.25
CA GLY A 57 22.21 -5.39 -26.52
C GLY A 57 22.93 -4.05 -26.66
N TRP A 58 22.94 -3.22 -25.60
CA TRP A 58 23.73 -2.00 -25.59
C TRP A 58 25.24 -2.31 -25.52
N GLU A 59 26.00 -1.67 -26.40
CA GLU A 59 27.45 -1.75 -26.37
C GLU A 59 28.01 -0.84 -25.27
N GLU A 60 29.04 -1.29 -24.56
CA GLU A 60 29.65 -0.53 -23.47
C GLU A 60 30.19 0.84 -23.94
N ALA A 61 30.71 0.89 -25.16
CA ALA A 61 31.17 2.13 -25.78
C ALA A 61 30.00 3.11 -26.05
N ALA A 62 28.82 2.60 -26.41
CA ALA A 62 27.63 3.41 -26.61
C ALA A 62 27.11 3.96 -25.28
N LEU A 63 27.07 3.13 -24.23
CA LEU A 63 26.64 3.55 -22.89
C LEU A 63 27.55 4.64 -22.32
N ARG A 64 28.88 4.51 -22.45
CA ARG A 64 29.83 5.56 -22.02
C ARG A 64 29.58 6.91 -22.68
N ARG A 65 29.13 6.91 -23.94
CA ARG A 65 28.81 8.15 -24.67
C ARG A 65 27.48 8.76 -24.25
N LEU A 66 26.50 7.92 -23.93
CA LEU A 66 25.20 8.38 -23.42
C LEU A 66 25.28 8.85 -21.96
N SER A 67 26.21 8.28 -21.18
CA SER A 67 26.39 8.57 -19.76
C SER A 67 27.46 9.64 -19.49
N GLU A 68 27.64 10.62 -20.40
CA GLU A 68 28.58 11.73 -20.18
C GLU A 68 28.20 12.54 -18.92
N VAL A 69 26.90 12.78 -18.74
CA VAL A 69 26.31 13.32 -17.52
C VAL A 69 25.26 12.36 -17.03
N TRP A 70 25.41 11.90 -15.78
CA TRP A 70 24.44 11.01 -15.13
C TRP A 70 23.80 11.71 -13.95
N LEU A 71 22.47 11.65 -13.88
CA LEU A 71 21.70 12.11 -12.73
C LEU A 71 20.95 10.91 -12.14
N ALA A 72 21.37 10.47 -10.95
CA ALA A 72 20.63 9.46 -10.20
C ALA A 72 19.38 10.12 -9.58
N LEU A 73 18.22 9.54 -9.84
CA LEU A 73 16.97 9.93 -9.17
C LEU A 73 16.85 9.16 -7.85
N PRO A 74 16.62 9.84 -6.71
CA PRO A 74 16.41 9.16 -5.44
C PRO A 74 15.11 8.37 -5.48
N GLY A 75 15.09 7.21 -4.84
CA GLY A 75 13.85 6.47 -4.63
C GLY A 75 12.93 7.19 -3.64
N LEU A 76 11.62 6.88 -3.67
CA LEU A 76 10.68 7.41 -2.67
C LEU A 76 11.06 7.06 -1.23
N ALA A 77 11.75 5.92 -1.03
CA ALA A 77 12.25 5.52 0.28
C ALA A 77 13.32 6.47 0.85
N GLU A 78 14.01 7.24 -0.01
CA GLU A 78 14.98 8.26 0.39
C GLU A 78 14.29 9.61 0.65
N LEU A 79 13.10 9.82 0.08
CA LEU A 79 12.31 11.06 0.15
C LEU A 79 11.12 10.94 1.11
N LYS A 80 11.29 10.22 2.22
CA LYS A 80 10.16 9.91 3.12
C LYS A 80 9.54 11.16 3.72
N ASP A 81 10.34 12.15 4.07
CA ASP A 81 9.86 13.36 4.71
C ASP A 81 9.11 14.29 3.73
N GLU A 82 9.34 14.12 2.42
CA GLU A 82 8.66 14.82 1.33
C GLU A 82 7.37 14.12 0.88
N ILE A 83 7.18 12.83 1.21
CA ILE A 83 5.96 12.07 0.85
C ILE A 83 4.66 12.81 1.23
N PRO A 84 4.50 13.38 2.44
CA PRO A 84 3.28 14.11 2.80
C PRO A 84 2.94 15.26 1.85
N ASP A 85 3.94 16.03 1.45
CA ASP A 85 3.77 17.19 0.57
C ASP A 85 3.46 16.74 -0.86
N ILE A 86 4.19 15.74 -1.36
CA ILE A 86 3.95 15.16 -2.69
C ILE A 86 2.54 14.55 -2.75
N ALA A 87 2.12 13.83 -1.70
CA ALA A 87 0.80 13.22 -1.65
C ALA A 87 -0.33 14.26 -1.63
N SER A 88 -0.16 15.34 -0.86
CA SER A 88 -1.11 16.43 -0.79
C SER A 88 -1.23 17.16 -2.13
N HIS A 89 -0.09 17.41 -2.80
CA HIS A 89 -0.08 18.03 -4.12
C HIS A 89 -0.75 17.14 -5.19
N LEU A 90 -0.44 15.84 -5.20
CA LEU A 90 -1.09 14.87 -6.07
C LEU A 90 -2.61 14.82 -5.88
N LEU A 91 -3.08 14.92 -4.63
CA LEU A 91 -4.50 14.95 -4.35
C LEU A 91 -5.16 16.21 -4.95
N ILE A 92 -4.51 17.37 -4.81
CA ILE A 92 -4.99 18.63 -5.40
C ILE A 92 -5.05 18.52 -6.92
N GLU A 93 -4.00 18.02 -7.57
CA GLU A 93 -3.98 17.82 -9.03
C GLU A 93 -5.14 16.93 -9.51
N LEU A 94 -5.43 15.84 -8.78
CA LEU A 94 -6.54 14.94 -9.11
C LEU A 94 -7.91 15.63 -9.00
N VAL A 95 -8.08 16.50 -8.00
CA VAL A 95 -9.31 17.28 -7.80
C VAL A 95 -9.46 18.34 -8.89
N GLU A 96 -8.41 19.10 -9.19
CA GLU A 96 -8.41 20.14 -10.21
C GLU A 96 -8.63 19.57 -11.63
N ALA A 97 -8.11 18.37 -11.89
CA ALA A 97 -8.36 17.65 -13.14
C ALA A 97 -9.78 17.04 -13.22
N GLY A 98 -10.61 17.18 -12.17
CA GLY A 98 -11.95 16.59 -12.10
C GLY A 98 -11.94 15.07 -12.02
N GLN A 99 -10.82 14.46 -11.63
CA GLN A 99 -10.64 13.01 -11.53
C GLN A 99 -11.02 12.45 -10.16
N ALA A 100 -11.21 13.30 -9.15
CA ALA A 100 -11.69 12.94 -7.82
C ALA A 100 -12.54 14.07 -7.20
N PRO A 101 -13.46 13.76 -6.27
CA PRO A 101 -14.14 14.77 -5.44
C PRO A 101 -13.14 15.55 -4.57
N LEU A 102 -13.55 16.72 -4.06
CA LEU A 102 -12.73 17.48 -3.11
C LEU A 102 -12.43 16.64 -1.86
N ARG A 103 -11.15 16.36 -1.62
CA ARG A 103 -10.66 15.64 -0.44
C ARG A 103 -9.47 16.36 0.19
N ARG A 104 -9.20 16.03 1.45
CA ARG A 104 -7.97 16.40 2.17
C ARG A 104 -7.47 15.22 2.98
N PHE A 105 -6.16 15.11 3.19
CA PHE A 105 -5.61 14.13 4.12
C PHE A 105 -5.58 14.69 5.54
N SER A 106 -5.94 13.85 6.52
CA SER A 106 -5.64 14.12 7.93
C SER A 106 -4.13 14.01 8.21
N THR A 107 -3.67 14.57 9.33
CA THR A 107 -2.27 14.41 9.76
C THR A 107 -1.89 12.95 10.02
N GLY A 108 -2.83 12.13 10.49
CA GLY A 108 -2.64 10.69 10.69
C GLY A 108 -2.45 9.94 9.37
N ALA A 109 -3.25 10.30 8.35
CA ALA A 109 -3.14 9.76 7.02
C ALA A 109 -1.77 10.04 6.38
N LEU A 110 -1.33 11.31 6.40
CA LEU A 110 -0.03 11.71 5.86
C LEU A 110 1.15 10.98 6.54
N ASN A 111 1.08 10.82 7.86
CA ASN A 111 2.07 10.04 8.60
C ASN A 111 2.09 8.56 8.19
N THR A 112 0.92 8.01 7.88
CA THR A 112 0.79 6.61 7.42
C THR A 112 1.40 6.45 6.04
N LEU A 113 1.15 7.38 5.10
CA LEU A 113 1.76 7.39 3.76
C LEU A 113 3.28 7.52 3.83
N ARG A 114 3.79 8.39 4.69
CA ARG A 114 5.24 8.59 4.92
C ARG A 114 5.96 7.31 5.35
N GLN A 115 5.31 6.47 6.15
CA GLN A 115 5.90 5.25 6.67
C GLN A 115 5.90 4.10 5.65
N GLN A 116 5.23 4.28 4.51
CA GLN A 116 5.21 3.27 3.45
C GLN A 116 6.53 3.17 2.69
N ALA A 117 6.83 1.96 2.24
CA ALA A 117 8.05 1.68 1.49
C ALA A 117 7.96 2.05 0.00
N TRP A 118 6.75 2.05 -0.58
CA TRP A 118 6.49 2.30 -2.01
C TRP A 118 7.44 1.54 -2.95
N PRO A 119 7.44 0.19 -2.93
CA PRO A 119 8.33 -0.62 -3.77
C PRO A 119 8.15 -0.37 -5.28
N GLY A 120 6.95 0.00 -5.73
CA GLY A 120 6.63 0.41 -7.10
C GLY A 120 6.85 1.91 -7.36
N GLY A 121 7.47 2.62 -6.42
CA GLY A 121 7.86 4.02 -6.56
C GLY A 121 6.67 4.97 -6.74
N TYR A 122 6.92 6.04 -7.49
CA TYR A 122 5.94 7.12 -7.68
C TYR A 122 4.65 6.66 -8.37
N ALA A 123 4.75 5.71 -9.29
CA ALA A 123 3.57 5.17 -9.99
C ALA A 123 2.62 4.45 -9.04
N GLU A 124 3.17 3.64 -8.12
CA GLU A 124 2.40 2.99 -7.07
C GLU A 124 1.75 4.02 -6.14
N MET A 125 2.53 4.99 -5.64
CA MET A 125 2.02 6.03 -4.74
C MET A 125 0.89 6.86 -5.38
N LYS A 126 1.05 7.24 -6.65
CA LYS A 126 0.03 7.97 -7.41
C LYS A 126 -1.25 7.14 -7.58
N SER A 127 -1.13 5.85 -7.89
CA SER A 127 -2.27 4.94 -8.00
C SER A 127 -3.00 4.76 -6.67
N ALA A 128 -2.24 4.62 -5.58
CA ALA A 128 -2.73 4.54 -4.21
C ALA A 128 -3.52 5.79 -3.82
N ILE A 129 -2.95 6.99 -4.00
CA ILE A 129 -3.62 8.27 -3.70
C ILE A 129 -4.89 8.44 -4.53
N ARG A 130 -4.86 8.06 -5.82
CA ARG A 130 -6.05 8.10 -6.67
C ARG A 130 -7.15 7.17 -6.14
N SER A 131 -6.78 5.96 -5.75
CA SER A 131 -7.71 4.99 -5.18
C SER A 131 -8.31 5.50 -3.87
N LEU A 132 -7.50 6.09 -3.00
CA LEU A 132 -7.94 6.72 -1.75
C LEU A 132 -8.93 7.86 -2.00
N ALA A 133 -8.62 8.76 -2.93
CA ALA A 133 -9.47 9.91 -3.24
C ALA A 133 -10.86 9.50 -3.77
N LEU A 134 -10.92 8.38 -4.50
CA LEU A 134 -12.16 7.82 -5.05
C LEU A 134 -12.94 6.98 -4.03
N ALA A 135 -12.23 6.23 -3.18
CA ALA A 135 -12.84 5.29 -2.23
C ALA A 135 -13.26 5.94 -0.91
N ALA A 136 -12.67 7.07 -0.54
CA ALA A 136 -12.97 7.75 0.71
C ALA A 136 -14.47 8.06 0.82
N LEU A 137 -15.01 7.94 2.02
CA LEU A 137 -16.43 8.21 2.27
C LEU A 137 -16.66 9.68 2.61
N ASP A 138 -15.71 10.28 3.33
CA ASP A 138 -15.78 11.66 3.82
C ASP A 138 -14.77 12.57 3.12
N GLU A 139 -14.96 13.89 3.22
CA GLU A 139 -14.02 14.87 2.64
C GLU A 139 -12.60 14.73 3.21
N GLU A 140 -12.46 14.22 4.45
CA GLU A 140 -11.18 14.02 5.10
C GLU A 140 -10.81 12.54 5.12
N ILE A 141 -9.65 12.23 4.53
CA ILE A 141 -9.08 10.89 4.48
C ILE A 141 -8.26 10.65 5.74
N ASP A 142 -8.65 9.64 6.51
CA ASP A 142 -7.98 9.27 7.76
C ASP A 142 -6.97 8.11 7.59
N SER A 143 -6.26 7.76 8.67
CA SER A 143 -5.29 6.67 8.62
C SER A 143 -5.93 5.29 8.43
N ASP A 144 -7.18 5.11 8.84
CA ASP A 144 -7.87 3.83 8.79
C ASP A 144 -8.42 3.55 7.37
N GLU A 145 -8.89 4.58 6.67
CA GLU A 145 -9.17 4.53 5.23
C GLU A 145 -7.92 4.20 4.41
N ILE A 146 -6.76 4.75 4.79
CA ILE A 146 -5.50 4.38 4.15
C ILE A 146 -5.18 2.90 4.35
N ARG A 147 -5.38 2.40 5.57
CA ARG A 147 -5.13 0.99 5.86
C ARG A 147 -6.08 0.07 5.10
N SER A 148 -7.35 0.42 5.00
CA SER A 148 -8.35 -0.40 4.33
C SER A 148 -8.11 -0.49 2.81
N VAL A 149 -7.68 0.60 2.18
CA VAL A 149 -7.45 0.67 0.73
C VAL A 149 -6.08 0.13 0.33
N LEU A 150 -5.01 0.46 1.07
CA LEU A 150 -3.65 0.03 0.72
C LEU A 150 -3.31 -1.37 1.23
N PHE A 151 -3.96 -1.82 2.30
CA PHE A 151 -3.75 -3.14 2.87
C PHE A 151 -5.07 -3.87 3.06
N PRO A 152 -5.79 -4.23 2.00
CA PRO A 152 -7.06 -4.95 2.14
C PRO A 152 -6.89 -6.28 2.90
N GLU A 153 -5.69 -6.88 2.89
CA GLU A 153 -5.36 -8.11 3.65
C GLU A 153 -4.91 -7.85 5.10
N ALA A 154 -4.38 -6.67 5.42
CA ALA A 154 -3.94 -6.29 6.77
C ALA A 154 -4.92 -5.35 7.49
N ALA A 155 -5.93 -4.86 6.79
CA ALA A 155 -7.14 -4.40 7.40
C ALA A 155 -7.61 -5.54 8.30
N PRO A 156 -7.77 -5.33 9.62
CA PRO A 156 -8.52 -6.29 10.39
C PRO A 156 -9.84 -6.38 9.66
N SER A 157 -10.11 -7.54 9.05
CA SER A 157 -11.42 -7.81 8.48
C SER A 157 -12.39 -7.33 9.55
N ALA A 158 -13.15 -6.29 9.25
CA ALA A 158 -14.19 -5.79 10.15
C ALA A 158 -15.36 -6.80 10.21
N ALA A 159 -15.10 -8.09 9.94
CA ALA A 159 -15.67 -9.11 10.77
C ALA A 159 -15.36 -8.72 12.22
N ILE A 160 -16.40 -8.41 12.98
CA ILE A 160 -16.35 -8.28 14.44
C ILE A 160 -15.87 -9.63 14.99
N MET A 161 -14.58 -9.94 14.88
CA MET A 161 -13.97 -11.10 15.47
C MET A 161 -13.76 -10.72 16.92
N LEU A 162 -14.55 -11.35 17.80
CA LEU A 162 -14.29 -11.29 19.23
C LEU A 162 -12.80 -11.58 19.45
N PRO A 163 -12.08 -10.76 20.24
CA PRO A 163 -10.70 -11.02 20.58
C PRO A 163 -10.56 -12.45 21.13
N GLY A 164 -9.80 -13.31 20.43
CA GLY A 164 -9.61 -14.72 20.79
C GLY A 164 -10.38 -15.75 19.94
N MET A 165 -11.09 -15.34 18.87
CA MET A 165 -11.59 -16.27 17.85
C MET A 165 -10.54 -16.48 16.74
N PRO A 166 -10.06 -17.71 16.49
CA PRO A 166 -9.19 -18.03 15.36
C PRO A 166 -9.92 -17.81 14.03
N ALA A 167 -9.21 -17.39 12.98
CA ALA A 167 -9.75 -17.22 11.63
C ALA A 167 -10.31 -18.56 11.08
N GLU A 168 -9.75 -19.67 11.54
CA GLU A 168 -10.08 -21.04 11.20
C GLU A 168 -11.42 -21.50 11.82
N ALA A 169 -12.06 -20.69 12.67
CA ALA A 169 -13.35 -21.03 13.28
C ALA A 169 -14.49 -21.20 12.25
N MET A 170 -14.35 -20.60 11.06
CA MET A 170 -15.30 -20.78 9.95
C MET A 170 -15.10 -22.11 9.20
N GLU A 171 -13.98 -22.79 9.41
CA GLU A 171 -13.66 -24.10 8.81
C GLU A 171 -14.03 -25.27 9.72
N LEU A 172 -14.39 -24.98 10.98
CA LEU A 172 -14.81 -25.99 11.96
C LEU A 172 -16.27 -26.43 11.72
N PRO A 173 -16.61 -27.68 12.07
CA PRO A 173 -18.01 -28.09 12.18
C PRO A 173 -18.78 -27.15 13.11
N LEU A 174 -20.04 -26.84 12.76
CA LEU A 174 -20.87 -25.85 13.48
C LEU A 174 -20.92 -26.06 15.00
N ARG A 175 -20.88 -27.32 15.45
CA ARG A 175 -20.85 -27.66 16.86
C ARG A 175 -19.59 -27.14 17.55
N GLU A 176 -18.43 -27.39 16.96
CA GLU A 176 -17.12 -27.00 17.51
C GLU A 176 -16.93 -25.47 17.42
N ALA A 177 -17.39 -24.85 16.33
CA ALA A 177 -17.40 -23.40 16.18
C ALA A 177 -18.26 -22.73 17.27
N ARG A 178 -19.42 -23.30 17.61
CA ARG A 178 -20.29 -22.82 18.70
C ARG A 178 -19.64 -22.98 20.06
N GLU A 179 -19.06 -24.14 20.35
CA GLU A 179 -18.37 -24.38 21.64
C GLU A 179 -17.20 -23.40 21.83
N LEU A 180 -16.44 -23.13 20.76
CA LEU A 180 -15.32 -22.20 20.78
C LEU A 180 -15.78 -20.75 20.99
N PHE A 181 -16.83 -20.31 20.29
CA PHE A 181 -17.46 -19.00 20.53
C PHE A 181 -17.95 -18.86 21.97
N GLU A 182 -18.71 -19.84 22.46
CA GLU A 182 -19.29 -19.81 23.80
C GLU A 182 -18.20 -19.74 24.87
N ARG A 183 -17.12 -20.51 24.71
CA ARG A 183 -15.96 -20.47 25.61
C ARG A 183 -15.33 -19.08 25.65
N THR A 184 -15.00 -18.49 24.49
CA THR A 184 -14.38 -17.16 24.42
C THR A 184 -15.30 -16.08 24.98
N TYR A 185 -16.59 -16.16 24.69
CA TYR A 185 -17.62 -15.25 25.20
C TYR A 185 -17.72 -15.30 26.74
N PHE A 186 -17.81 -16.49 27.31
CA PHE A 186 -17.87 -16.65 28.77
C PHE A 186 -16.55 -16.26 29.44
N GLU A 187 -15.39 -16.63 28.90
CA GLU A 187 -14.09 -16.23 29.44
C GLU A 187 -13.93 -14.70 29.51
N HIS A 188 -14.30 -14.00 28.43
CA HIS A 188 -14.24 -12.55 28.39
C HIS A 188 -15.09 -11.93 29.50
N HIS A 189 -16.32 -12.39 29.66
CA HIS A 189 -17.25 -11.88 30.65
C HIS A 189 -16.93 -12.32 32.09
N LEU A 190 -16.37 -13.52 32.29
CA LEU A 190 -15.85 -13.97 33.58
C LEU A 190 -14.67 -13.11 34.05
N ARG A 191 -13.75 -12.75 33.15
CA ARG A 191 -12.64 -11.84 33.45
C ARG A 191 -13.15 -10.44 33.78
N ALA A 192 -14.09 -9.91 32.99
CA ALA A 192 -14.66 -8.57 33.17
C ALA A 192 -15.42 -8.43 34.51
N ASP A 193 -16.16 -9.47 34.91
CA ASP A 193 -17.02 -9.42 36.10
C ASP A 193 -16.34 -10.00 37.36
N GLY A 194 -15.04 -10.30 37.29
CA GLY A 194 -14.25 -10.85 38.41
C GLY A 194 -14.77 -12.21 38.91
N GLY A 195 -15.43 -12.99 38.06
CA GLY A 195 -16.00 -14.29 38.42
C GLY A 195 -17.36 -14.24 39.14
N ASN A 196 -18.05 -13.09 39.17
CA ASN A 196 -19.39 -13.00 39.78
C ASN A 196 -20.46 -13.69 38.90
N MET A 197 -20.87 -14.89 39.30
CA MET A 197 -21.85 -15.72 38.58
C MET A 197 -23.25 -15.13 38.52
N THR A 198 -23.63 -14.28 39.48
CA THR A 198 -24.94 -13.61 39.47
C THR A 198 -25.02 -12.58 38.35
N ARG A 199 -23.99 -11.74 38.23
CA ARG A 199 -23.89 -10.72 37.18
C ARG A 199 -23.74 -11.34 35.80
N LEU A 200 -23.00 -12.45 35.71
CA LEU A 200 -22.86 -13.19 34.47
C LEU A 200 -24.19 -13.82 34.02
N ALA A 201 -24.97 -14.41 34.92
CA ALA A 201 -26.30 -14.96 34.61
C ALA A 201 -27.28 -13.87 34.12
N GLU A 202 -27.33 -12.71 34.80
CA GLU A 202 -28.17 -11.58 34.38
C GLU A 202 -27.76 -11.05 33.00
N ARG A 203 -26.45 -10.88 32.76
CA ARG A 203 -25.95 -10.33 31.50
C ARG A 203 -26.09 -11.29 30.32
N THR A 204 -25.98 -12.59 30.58
CA THR A 204 -26.10 -13.62 29.53
C THR A 204 -27.54 -14.09 29.31
N GLY A 205 -28.48 -13.65 30.16
CA GLY A 205 -29.88 -14.05 30.10
C GLY A 205 -30.12 -15.53 30.41
N LEU A 206 -29.11 -16.23 30.95
CA LEU A 206 -29.18 -17.64 31.29
C LEU A 206 -29.53 -17.81 32.77
N GLU A 207 -30.41 -18.76 33.05
CA GLU A 207 -30.68 -19.19 34.42
C GLU A 207 -29.39 -19.81 35.02
N ARG A 208 -29.16 -19.58 36.32
CA ARG A 208 -27.89 -19.92 36.99
C ARG A 208 -27.53 -21.40 36.86
N THR A 209 -28.48 -22.30 37.08
CA THR A 209 -28.27 -23.75 36.97
C THR A 209 -27.84 -24.15 35.56
N HIS A 210 -28.41 -23.52 34.53
CA HIS A 210 -28.02 -23.73 33.14
C HIS A 210 -26.65 -23.15 32.82
N LEU A 211 -26.32 -21.97 33.36
CA LEU A 211 -25.01 -21.35 33.22
C LEU A 211 -23.90 -22.22 33.83
N TYR A 212 -24.09 -22.74 35.04
CA TYR A 212 -23.10 -23.61 35.70
C TYR A 212 -22.83 -24.89 34.92
N ARG A 213 -23.88 -25.54 34.39
CA ARG A 213 -23.73 -26.72 33.54
C ARG A 213 -22.92 -26.39 32.29
N LYS A 214 -23.26 -25.29 31.64
CA LYS A 214 -22.62 -24.86 30.39
C LYS A 214 -21.14 -24.48 30.58
N LEU A 215 -20.80 -23.79 31.67
CA LEU A 215 -19.40 -23.49 32.01
C LEU A 215 -18.60 -24.77 32.29
N LYS A 216 -19.20 -25.75 32.97
CA LYS A 216 -18.58 -27.04 33.26
C LYS A 216 -18.32 -27.84 31.98
N ASP A 217 -19.29 -27.88 31.07
CA ASP A 217 -19.19 -28.58 29.78
C ASP A 217 -18.10 -27.96 28.89
N LEU A 218 -17.90 -26.64 28.98
CA LEU A 218 -16.84 -25.89 28.27
C LEU A 218 -15.47 -25.90 29.00
N GLY A 219 -15.35 -26.59 30.13
CA GLY A 219 -14.10 -26.68 30.91
C GLY A 219 -13.71 -25.40 31.67
N LEU A 220 -14.61 -24.44 31.80
CA LEU A 220 -14.38 -23.17 32.49
C LEU A 220 -14.75 -23.27 33.97
N ARG A 221 -13.81 -22.95 34.87
CA ARG A 221 -14.07 -22.89 36.31
C ARG A 221 -14.65 -21.52 36.68
N GLY A 222 -15.91 -21.49 37.10
CA GLY A 222 -16.50 -20.33 37.77
C GLY A 222 -15.67 -19.97 39.00
N GLY A 223 -15.35 -18.68 39.17
CA GLY A 223 -14.52 -18.19 40.26
C GLY A 223 -15.02 -18.64 41.65
N LYS A 224 -14.07 -18.84 42.56
CA LYS A 224 -14.29 -19.24 43.96
C LYS A 224 -15.40 -18.40 44.63
N GLY A 225 -16.44 -19.11 45.04
CA GLY A 225 -17.34 -18.73 46.13
C GLY A 225 -17.66 -20.03 46.87
N GLU A 226 -16.72 -20.47 47.72
CA GLU A 226 -17.05 -21.31 48.85
C GLU A 226 -17.66 -20.41 49.93
N GLU A 227 -18.79 -20.87 50.48
CA GLU A 227 -19.63 -20.34 51.58
C GLU A 227 -20.52 -19.12 51.32
#